data_AF-A0AAN8J379-F1
#
_entry.id   AF-A0AAN8J379-F1
#
_cell.length_a   1.000
_cell.length_b   1.000
_cell.length_c   1.000
_cell.angle_alpha   90.00
_cell.angle_beta   90.00
_cell.angle_gamma   90.00
#
_symmetry.space_group_name_H-M   'P 1'
#
loop_
_entity.id
_entity.type
_entity.pdbx_description
1 polymer ?
#
loop_
_entity_poly.entity_id
_entity_poly.type
_entity_poly.pdbx_seq_one_letter_code
_entity_poly.pdbx_strand_id
1 'polypeptide(L)'
;MRYTLLLRATIKQVQKLISHDLGVVERDTYTVRVCAGSGGHGLSRYDGRGGNGGSVFVMGVPDMAFSDIKKRLGGKLKVKAVSGTSSQKVKLVGDNGEDATTSTSRSPIEVVALLNRELENYDKKLLRKPVVLLFNKIDIAPEGEPEKLVEKMRGMDWPQHVPKQLRPAEPLTFDYVLPVSAKLGDVEEVKKALIRVYKALRPSVVPESTFDDHDGRLL
;
A
#
# COMPACT_ATOMS: atom_id res chain seq x y z
N MET A 1 -1.22 -44.96 27.11
CA MET A 1 -2.07 -44.34 28.15
C MET A 1 -3.20 -43.57 27.49
N ARG A 2 -4.46 -43.98 27.68
CA ARG A 2 -5.64 -43.29 27.12
C ARG A 2 -6.13 -42.29 28.15
N TYR A 3 -5.88 -41.00 27.94
CA TYR A 3 -6.44 -39.96 28.78
C TYR A 3 -7.97 -39.95 28.65
N THR A 4 -8.66 -39.99 29.79
CA THR A 4 -10.13 -39.93 29.90
C THR A 4 -10.69 -38.64 29.28
N LEU A 5 -11.91 -38.70 28.74
CA LEU A 5 -12.58 -37.56 28.07
C LEU A 5 -12.63 -36.29 28.94
N LEU A 6 -12.83 -36.45 30.25
CA LEU A 6 -12.83 -35.35 31.22
C LEU A 6 -11.49 -34.63 31.30
N LEU A 7 -10.38 -35.39 31.29
CA LEU A 7 -9.03 -34.82 31.34
C LEU A 7 -8.71 -34.02 30.07
N ARG A 8 -9.18 -34.47 28.91
CA ARG A 8 -9.04 -33.72 27.65
C ARG A 8 -9.85 -32.43 27.65
N ALA A 9 -11.03 -32.45 28.26
CA ALA A 9 -11.88 -31.27 28.38
C ALA A 9 -11.27 -30.23 29.32
N THR A 10 -10.76 -30.65 30.48
CA THR A 10 -10.09 -29.75 31.43
C THR A 10 -8.78 -29.19 30.87
N ILE A 11 -7.97 -29.98 30.18
CA ILE A 11 -6.75 -29.48 29.50
C ILE A 11 -7.10 -28.40 28.46
N LYS A 12 -8.13 -28.63 27.63
CA LYS A 12 -8.61 -27.62 26.67
C LYS A 12 -9.11 -26.36 27.35
N GLN A 13 -9.82 -26.51 28.47
CA GLN A 13 -10.39 -25.40 29.22
C GLN A 13 -9.31 -24.58 29.91
N VAL A 14 -8.30 -25.23 30.47
CA VAL A 14 -7.10 -24.61 31.05
C VAL A 14 -6.25 -23.92 29.97
N GLN A 15 -6.00 -24.56 28.82
CA GLN A 15 -5.32 -23.91 27.68
C GLN A 15 -6.07 -22.67 27.18
N LYS A 16 -7.40 -22.73 27.12
CA LYS A 16 -8.25 -21.60 26.73
C LYS A 16 -8.26 -20.47 27.77
N LEU A 17 -8.03 -20.79 29.05
CA LEU A 17 -7.93 -19.83 30.15
C LEU A 17 -6.55 -19.17 30.22
N ILE A 18 -5.49 -19.94 29.96
CA ILE A 18 -4.10 -19.46 29.89
C ILE A 18 -3.90 -18.55 28.68
N SER A 19 -4.74 -18.73 27.65
CA SER A 19 -4.92 -18.00 26.39
C SER A 19 -3.68 -17.43 25.69
N HIS A 20 -2.79 -16.65 26.31
CA HIS A 20 -1.57 -16.10 25.68
C HIS A 20 -0.41 -15.78 26.66
N ASP A 21 -0.48 -16.15 27.95
CA ASP A 21 0.39 -15.57 29.00
C ASP A 21 1.73 -16.28 29.25
N LEU A 22 2.03 -17.31 28.46
CA LEU A 22 3.35 -17.90 28.38
C LEU A 22 3.81 -17.66 26.95
N GLY A 23 4.96 -17.02 26.75
CA GLY A 23 5.61 -16.81 25.44
C GLY A 23 6.01 -18.11 24.71
N VAL A 24 5.25 -19.19 24.91
CA VAL A 24 5.35 -20.49 24.27
C VAL A 24 4.56 -20.42 22.97
N VAL A 25 5.31 -20.38 21.87
CA VAL A 25 4.75 -20.41 20.52
C VAL A 25 4.13 -21.79 20.25
N GLU A 26 2.80 -21.88 20.19
CA GLU A 26 2.09 -23.16 19.92
C GLU A 26 2.38 -23.72 18.52
N ARG A 27 2.58 -22.83 17.54
CA ARG A 27 2.93 -23.15 16.15
C ARG A 27 3.77 -22.05 15.55
N ASP A 28 4.98 -22.41 15.15
CA ASP A 28 5.93 -21.51 14.50
C ASP A 28 5.98 -21.73 12.97
N THR A 29 5.61 -22.92 12.50
CA THR A 29 5.73 -23.28 11.08
C THR A 29 4.37 -23.45 10.41
N TYR A 30 4.18 -22.78 9.26
CA TYR A 30 3.09 -23.04 8.32
C TYR A 30 3.63 -23.39 6.94
N THR A 31 3.11 -24.46 6.36
CA THR A 31 3.35 -24.80 4.95
C THR A 31 2.16 -24.33 4.12
N VAL A 32 2.40 -23.41 3.19
CA VAL A 32 1.39 -22.87 2.28
C VAL A 32 1.68 -23.35 0.87
N ARG A 33 0.66 -23.87 0.17
CA ARG A 33 0.75 -24.18 -1.25
C ARG A 33 0.40 -22.94 -2.06
N VAL A 34 1.39 -22.39 -2.74
CA VAL A 34 1.24 -21.18 -3.56
C VAL A 34 1.21 -21.55 -5.03
N CYS A 35 0.28 -20.98 -5.79
CA CYS A 35 0.20 -21.13 -7.25
C CYS A 35 -0.04 -19.76 -7.89
N ALA A 36 0.85 -19.33 -8.78
CA ALA A 36 0.58 -18.19 -9.65
C ALA A 36 -0.58 -18.49 -10.61
N GLY A 37 -1.17 -17.43 -11.16
CA GLY A 37 -2.13 -17.52 -12.26
C GLY A 37 -1.44 -18.06 -13.51
N SER A 38 -2.16 -18.86 -14.29
CA SER A 38 -1.68 -19.22 -15.63
C SER A 38 -1.87 -18.05 -16.58
N GLY A 39 -0.97 -17.89 -17.56
CA GLY A 39 -1.20 -16.96 -18.67
C GLY A 39 -2.34 -17.43 -19.56
N GLY A 40 -3.06 -16.48 -20.17
CA GLY A 40 -4.07 -16.76 -21.17
C GLY A 40 -3.46 -17.19 -22.50
N HIS A 41 -4.21 -17.95 -23.30
CA HIS A 41 -3.75 -18.36 -24.62
C HIS A 41 -3.94 -17.22 -25.63
N GLY A 42 -2.92 -16.98 -26.45
CA GLY A 42 -3.04 -16.10 -27.62
C GLY A 42 -3.79 -16.77 -28.78
N LEU A 43 -4.28 -15.97 -29.72
CA LEU A 43 -4.94 -16.43 -30.94
C LEU A 43 -4.09 -16.06 -32.16
N SER A 44 -3.13 -16.92 -32.51
CA SER A 44 -2.09 -16.65 -33.52
C SER A 44 -2.61 -16.25 -34.89
N ARG A 45 -3.78 -16.74 -35.30
CA ARG A 45 -4.41 -16.38 -36.59
C ARG A 45 -4.71 -14.89 -36.71
N TYR A 46 -4.91 -14.22 -35.57
CA TYR A 46 -5.28 -12.80 -35.50
C TYR A 46 -4.26 -11.99 -34.70
N ASP A 47 -3.03 -12.50 -34.52
CA ASP A 47 -2.00 -11.90 -33.66
C ASP A 47 -2.50 -11.58 -32.23
N GLY A 48 -3.49 -12.32 -31.74
CA GLY A 48 -4.05 -12.11 -30.41
C GLY A 48 -3.06 -12.53 -29.32
N ARG A 49 -2.81 -11.67 -28.34
CA ARG A 49 -2.00 -11.97 -27.14
C ARG A 49 -2.87 -12.25 -25.93
N GLY A 50 -2.70 -13.40 -25.31
CA GLY A 50 -3.36 -13.71 -24.03
C GLY A 50 -2.83 -12.82 -22.91
N GLY A 51 -3.65 -12.63 -21.88
CA GLY A 51 -3.25 -11.85 -20.71
C GLY A 51 -2.25 -12.59 -19.83
N ASN A 52 -1.41 -11.87 -19.09
CA ASN A 52 -0.49 -12.47 -18.13
C ASN A 52 -1.26 -13.05 -16.94
N GLY A 53 -0.76 -14.14 -16.36
CA GLY A 53 -1.30 -14.69 -15.11
C GLY A 53 -0.89 -13.84 -13.90
N GLY A 54 -1.76 -13.74 -12.90
CA GLY A 54 -1.48 -12.99 -11.69
C GLY A 54 -0.37 -13.62 -10.84
N SER A 55 0.35 -12.78 -10.10
CA SER A 55 1.40 -13.16 -9.16
C SER A 55 0.84 -13.39 -7.75
N VAL A 56 1.59 -14.09 -6.92
CA VAL A 56 1.26 -14.26 -5.50
C VAL A 56 2.31 -13.56 -4.65
N PHE A 57 1.86 -12.67 -3.76
CA PHE A 57 2.71 -11.94 -2.85
C PHE A 57 2.45 -12.35 -1.40
N VAL A 58 3.52 -12.52 -0.64
CA VAL A 58 3.48 -12.73 0.81
C VAL A 58 4.05 -11.48 1.46
N MET A 59 3.25 -10.78 2.25
CA MET A 59 3.68 -9.59 2.99
C MET A 59 3.49 -9.81 4.48
N GLY A 60 4.53 -9.52 5.26
CA GLY A 60 4.47 -9.53 6.72
C GLY A 60 3.66 -8.34 7.25
N VAL A 61 2.81 -8.61 8.24
CA VAL A 61 2.10 -7.59 9.02
C VAL A 61 2.62 -7.67 10.46
N PRO A 62 3.12 -6.57 11.05
CA PRO A 62 3.84 -6.58 12.33
C PRO A 62 2.97 -7.06 13.51
N ASP A 63 1.65 -6.86 13.45
CA ASP A 63 0.72 -7.17 14.55
C ASP A 63 -0.12 -8.44 14.29
N MET A 64 0.35 -9.34 13.43
CA MET A 64 -0.41 -10.54 13.07
C MET A 64 0.06 -11.78 13.82
N ALA A 65 -0.83 -12.38 14.61
CA ALA A 65 -0.57 -13.66 15.25
C ALA A 65 -0.54 -14.82 14.24
N PHE A 66 0.35 -15.79 14.47
CA PHE A 66 0.52 -16.98 13.64
C PHE A 66 -0.77 -17.80 13.46
N SER A 67 -1.63 -17.86 14.48
CA SER A 67 -2.93 -18.53 14.41
C SER A 67 -3.91 -17.89 13.42
N ASP A 68 -3.76 -16.59 13.15
CA ASP A 68 -4.65 -15.85 12.25
C ASP A 68 -4.29 -16.05 10.77
N ILE A 69 -3.09 -16.56 10.47
CA ILE A 69 -2.65 -16.88 9.10
C ILE A 69 -3.63 -17.89 8.47
N LYS A 70 -4.00 -18.93 9.22
CA LYS A 70 -4.96 -19.94 8.75
C LYS A 70 -6.36 -19.36 8.54
N LYS A 71 -6.79 -18.43 9.38
CA LYS A 71 -8.10 -17.78 9.26
C LYS A 71 -8.15 -16.87 8.02
N ARG A 72 -7.12 -16.05 7.80
CA ARG A 72 -7.03 -15.15 6.64
C ARG A 72 -6.96 -15.89 5.32
N LEU A 73 -6.33 -17.06 5.30
CA LEU A 73 -6.27 -17.93 4.12
C LEU A 73 -7.57 -18.74 3.88
N GLY A 74 -8.69 -18.41 4.55
CA GLY A 74 -9.97 -19.10 4.36
C GLY A 74 -9.94 -20.56 4.83
N GLY A 75 -9.08 -20.89 5.80
CA GLY A 75 -8.94 -22.23 6.38
C GLY A 75 -8.16 -23.23 5.52
N LYS A 76 -7.99 -22.96 4.22
CA LYS A 76 -7.19 -23.77 3.29
C LYS A 76 -5.85 -23.05 3.10
N LEU A 77 -4.74 -23.70 3.45
CA LEU A 77 -3.37 -23.16 3.26
C LEU A 77 -2.95 -23.18 1.78
N LYS A 78 -3.84 -22.77 0.88
CA LYS A 78 -3.63 -22.72 -0.56
C LYS A 78 -3.99 -21.33 -1.08
N VAL A 79 -3.02 -20.65 -1.66
CA VAL A 79 -3.20 -19.35 -2.32
C VAL A 79 -3.01 -19.56 -3.82
N LYS A 80 -4.01 -19.16 -4.61
CA LYS A 80 -3.91 -19.19 -6.06
C LYS A 80 -4.27 -17.80 -6.61
N ALA A 81 -3.39 -17.21 -7.40
CA ALA A 81 -3.67 -15.98 -8.13
C ALA A 81 -4.57 -16.22 -9.34
N VAL A 82 -5.22 -15.17 -9.83
CA VAL A 82 -6.18 -15.27 -10.93
C VAL A 82 -5.42 -15.53 -12.23
N SER A 83 -5.94 -16.44 -13.05
CA SER A 83 -5.38 -16.72 -14.38
C SER A 83 -5.72 -15.58 -15.34
N GLY A 84 -4.78 -15.26 -16.24
CA GLY A 84 -5.02 -14.33 -17.33
C GLY A 84 -6.04 -14.90 -18.33
N THR A 85 -6.77 -14.02 -18.99
CA THR A 85 -7.79 -14.43 -19.96
C THR A 85 -7.18 -14.69 -21.35
N SER A 86 -7.74 -15.68 -22.06
CA SER A 86 -7.32 -16.01 -23.43
C SER A 86 -7.86 -14.98 -24.44
N SER A 87 -7.10 -14.72 -25.50
CA SER A 87 -7.54 -13.90 -26.63
C SER A 87 -8.74 -14.52 -27.33
N GLN A 88 -9.67 -13.66 -27.74
CA GLN A 88 -10.83 -14.03 -28.55
C GLN A 88 -10.81 -13.27 -29.88
N LYS A 89 -11.55 -13.75 -30.87
CA LYS A 89 -11.68 -13.08 -32.18
C LYS A 89 -12.17 -11.63 -32.05
N VAL A 90 -13.02 -11.37 -31.05
CA VAL A 90 -13.56 -10.03 -30.74
C VAL A 90 -12.66 -9.20 -29.82
N LYS A 91 -11.76 -9.85 -29.06
CA LYS A 91 -10.88 -9.21 -28.09
C LYS A 91 -9.49 -9.82 -28.20
N LEU A 92 -8.66 -9.18 -29.04
CA LEU A 92 -7.34 -9.70 -29.42
C LEU A 92 -6.36 -9.73 -28.24
N VAL A 93 -6.51 -8.81 -27.28
CA VAL A 93 -5.66 -8.76 -26.07
C VAL A 93 -6.47 -9.23 -24.87
N GLY A 94 -6.02 -10.32 -24.24
CA GLY A 94 -6.59 -10.82 -23.00
C GLY A 94 -6.25 -9.93 -21.80
N ASP A 95 -7.17 -9.81 -20.87
CA ASP A 95 -6.96 -9.13 -19.59
C ASP A 95 -5.98 -9.91 -18.71
N ASN A 96 -5.13 -9.18 -18.00
CA ASN A 96 -4.20 -9.73 -17.03
C ASN A 96 -4.97 -10.25 -15.81
N GLY A 97 -4.51 -11.38 -15.27
CA GLY A 97 -5.02 -11.95 -14.03
C GLY A 97 -4.66 -11.07 -12.83
N GLU A 98 -5.60 -10.92 -11.91
CA GLU A 98 -5.41 -10.22 -10.65
C GLU A 98 -4.44 -10.97 -9.71
N ASP A 99 -3.57 -10.20 -9.05
CA ASP A 99 -2.59 -10.71 -8.11
C ASP A 99 -3.27 -11.17 -6.81
N ALA A 100 -2.95 -12.36 -6.32
CA ALA A 100 -3.41 -12.80 -5.01
C ALA A 100 -2.49 -12.24 -3.94
N THR A 101 -2.96 -11.19 -3.26
CA THR A 101 -2.29 -10.63 -2.09
C THR A 101 -3.01 -11.10 -0.82
N THR A 102 -2.27 -11.64 0.15
CA THR A 102 -2.82 -12.11 1.45
C THR A 102 -3.28 -10.98 2.38
N SER A 103 -3.15 -9.72 1.97
CA SER A 103 -3.57 -8.54 2.72
C SER A 103 -4.20 -7.51 1.80
N THR A 104 -5.13 -6.74 2.36
CA THR A 104 -5.80 -5.61 1.73
C THR A 104 -4.78 -4.62 1.15
N SER A 105 -5.02 -4.13 -0.05
CA SER A 105 -4.32 -2.97 -0.59
C SER A 105 -4.43 -1.83 0.43
N ARG A 106 -3.28 -1.28 0.86
CA ARG A 106 -3.26 -0.12 1.74
C ARG A 106 -3.67 1.09 0.93
N SER A 107 -4.49 1.94 1.52
CA SER A 107 -4.81 3.23 0.92
C SER A 107 -3.57 4.13 0.91
N PRO A 108 -3.46 5.07 -0.05
CA PRO A 108 -2.31 5.97 -0.13
C PRO A 108 -2.04 6.73 1.18
N ILE A 109 -3.11 7.13 1.89
CA ILE A 109 -3.01 7.86 3.16
C ILE A 109 -2.47 7.00 4.30
N GLU A 110 -2.80 5.70 4.34
CA GLU A 110 -2.21 4.75 5.29
C GLU A 110 -0.73 4.55 5.04
N VAL A 111 -0.30 4.55 3.77
CA VAL A 111 1.11 4.47 3.41
C VAL A 111 1.87 5.70 3.90
N VAL A 112 1.31 6.91 3.72
CA VAL A 112 1.92 8.13 4.24
C VAL A 112 2.02 8.11 5.77
N ALA A 113 1.00 7.61 6.47
CA ALA A 113 1.03 7.47 7.93
C ALA A 113 2.13 6.52 8.41
N LEU A 114 2.30 5.38 7.74
CA LEU A 114 3.35 4.41 8.03
C LEU A 114 4.75 4.98 7.76
N LEU A 115 4.94 5.64 6.61
CA LEU A 115 6.21 6.28 6.27
C LEU A 115 6.58 7.37 7.29
N ASN A 116 5.59 8.11 7.80
CA ASN A 116 5.86 9.09 8.84
C ASN A 116 6.34 8.42 10.14
N ARG A 117 5.71 7.32 10.57
CA ARG A 117 6.18 6.56 11.74
C ARG A 117 7.58 5.97 11.53
N GLU A 118 7.91 5.54 10.33
CA GLU A 118 9.27 5.07 10.00
C GLU A 118 10.29 6.22 10.10
N LEU A 119 9.94 7.42 9.62
CA LEU A 119 10.78 8.62 9.77
C LEU A 119 10.96 9.03 11.24
N GLU A 120 9.90 8.98 12.05
CA GLU A 120 9.94 9.23 13.50
C GLU A 120 10.94 8.30 14.21
N ASN A 121 10.91 7.01 13.85
CA ASN A 121 11.79 6.00 14.41
C ASN A 121 13.23 6.13 13.91
N TYR A 122 13.43 6.69 12.72
CA TYR A 122 14.75 6.87 12.12
C TYR A 122 15.46 8.12 12.67
N ASP A 123 14.89 9.30 12.47
CA ASP A 123 15.42 10.56 13.02
C ASP A 123 14.34 11.66 13.03
N LYS A 124 13.94 12.05 14.24
CA LYS A 124 12.94 13.10 14.48
C LYS A 124 13.30 14.45 13.87
N LYS A 125 14.59 14.75 13.63
CA LYS A 125 15.00 16.00 12.97
C LYS A 125 14.51 16.09 11.53
N LEU A 126 14.23 14.95 10.88
CA LEU A 126 13.70 14.91 9.52
C LEU A 126 12.27 15.43 9.45
N LEU A 127 11.49 15.32 10.54
CA LEU A 127 10.10 15.80 10.60
C LEU A 127 9.99 17.33 10.52
N ARG A 128 11.09 18.05 10.81
CA ARG A 128 11.17 19.52 10.75
C ARG A 128 11.66 20.05 9.42
N LYS A 129 12.09 19.15 8.51
CA LYS A 129 12.53 19.56 7.18
C LYS A 129 11.29 19.84 6.33
N PRO A 130 11.41 20.73 5.34
CA PRO A 130 10.33 20.95 4.37
C PRO A 130 10.06 19.65 3.61
N VAL A 131 8.77 19.36 3.39
CA VAL A 131 8.30 18.11 2.78
C VAL A 131 7.35 18.41 1.64
N VAL A 132 7.65 17.83 0.48
CA VAL A 132 6.75 17.81 -0.68
C VAL A 132 6.21 16.39 -0.83
N LEU A 133 4.89 16.25 -0.83
CA LEU A 133 4.20 14.97 -1.04
C LEU A 133 3.69 14.87 -2.48
N LEU A 134 4.09 13.81 -3.18
CA LEU A 134 3.71 13.57 -4.57
C LEU A 134 2.92 12.26 -4.68
N PHE A 135 1.68 12.34 -5.14
CA PHE A 135 0.87 11.17 -5.47
C PHE A 135 1.12 10.77 -6.92
N ASN A 136 1.85 9.68 -7.12
CA ASN A 136 2.25 9.22 -8.46
C ASN A 136 1.20 8.28 -9.09
N LYS A 137 1.23 8.19 -10.43
CA LYS A 137 0.36 7.33 -11.27
C LYS A 137 -1.13 7.62 -11.15
N ILE A 138 -1.49 8.90 -11.07
CA ILE A 138 -2.90 9.32 -11.02
C ILE A 138 -3.70 8.90 -12.28
N ASP A 139 -3.02 8.55 -13.37
CA ASP A 139 -3.63 8.06 -14.61
C ASP A 139 -4.35 6.71 -14.45
N ILE A 140 -4.05 5.96 -13.39
CA ILE A 140 -4.67 4.68 -13.07
C ILE A 140 -5.81 4.87 -12.05
N ALA A 141 -5.86 6.03 -11.38
CA ALA A 141 -6.87 6.30 -10.37
C ALA A 141 -8.22 6.65 -11.03
N PRO A 142 -9.35 6.31 -10.37
CA PRO A 142 -10.67 6.81 -10.74
C PRO A 142 -10.71 8.35 -10.82
N GLU A 143 -11.51 8.86 -11.75
CA GLU A 143 -11.65 10.30 -11.98
C GLU A 143 -12.14 11.03 -10.71
N GLY A 144 -11.48 12.13 -10.35
CA GLY A 144 -11.82 12.94 -9.18
C GLY A 144 -11.34 12.38 -7.84
N GLU A 145 -10.72 11.19 -7.79
CA GLU A 145 -10.13 10.63 -6.58
C GLU A 145 -8.79 11.28 -6.18
N PRO A 146 -7.85 11.56 -7.11
CA PRO A 146 -6.60 12.24 -6.81
C PRO A 146 -6.80 13.61 -6.17
N GLU A 147 -7.76 14.40 -6.66
CA GLU A 147 -8.05 15.74 -6.16
C GLU A 147 -8.57 15.71 -4.72
N LYS A 148 -9.51 14.80 -4.44
CA LYS A 148 -10.02 14.57 -3.08
C LYS A 148 -8.92 14.10 -2.13
N LEU A 149 -7.98 13.29 -2.62
CA LEU A 149 -6.86 12.81 -1.83
C LEU A 149 -5.89 13.95 -1.50
N VAL A 150 -5.61 14.82 -2.48
CA VAL A 150 -4.79 16.03 -2.29
C VAL A 150 -5.44 16.95 -1.26
N GLU A 151 -6.74 17.23 -1.38
CA GLU A 151 -7.48 18.06 -0.42
C GLU A 151 -7.40 17.51 1.01
N LYS A 152 -7.62 16.20 1.19
CA LYS A 152 -7.50 15.54 2.50
C LYS A 152 -6.11 15.62 3.13
N MET A 153 -5.07 15.70 2.30
CA MET A 153 -3.67 15.71 2.75
C MET A 153 -3.10 17.10 2.96
N ARG A 154 -3.76 18.16 2.45
CA ARG A 154 -3.38 19.55 2.71
C ARG A 154 -3.66 19.98 4.16
N GLY A 155 -4.68 19.39 4.79
CA GLY A 155 -5.04 19.71 6.17
C GLY A 155 -4.07 19.15 7.21
N MET A 156 -3.86 19.87 8.32
CA MET A 156 -3.09 19.36 9.48
C MET A 156 -3.78 18.17 10.17
N ASP A 157 -5.06 17.96 9.90
CA ASP A 157 -5.91 16.91 10.42
C ASP A 157 -5.88 15.63 9.57
N TRP A 158 -5.03 15.55 8.53
CA TRP A 158 -4.88 14.35 7.70
C TRP A 158 -4.71 13.02 8.48
N PRO A 159 -4.04 12.97 9.66
CA PRO A 159 -3.94 11.72 10.44
C PRO A 159 -5.29 11.22 10.97
N GLN A 160 -6.32 12.07 11.02
CA GLN A 160 -7.66 11.66 11.46
C GLN A 160 -8.31 10.70 10.48
N HIS A 161 -7.93 10.76 9.20
CA HIS A 161 -8.44 9.91 8.13
C HIS A 161 -7.86 8.49 8.15
N VAL A 162 -6.90 8.19 9.03
CA VAL A 162 -6.36 6.83 9.21
C VAL A 162 -6.78 6.22 10.56
N PRO A 163 -6.87 4.88 10.66
CA PRO A 163 -7.12 4.18 11.92
C PRO A 163 -6.13 4.59 13.01
N LYS A 164 -6.59 4.62 14.27
CA LYS A 164 -5.78 5.07 15.42
C LYS A 164 -4.44 4.34 15.54
N GLN A 165 -4.39 3.07 15.16
CA GLN A 165 -3.21 2.22 15.22
C GLN A 165 -2.10 2.65 14.25
N LEU A 166 -2.46 3.34 13.16
CA LEU A 166 -1.52 3.77 12.12
C LEU A 166 -1.09 5.23 12.27
N ARG A 167 -1.73 5.99 13.17
CA ARG A 167 -1.47 7.43 13.32
C ARG A 167 -0.04 7.69 13.80
N PRO A 168 0.69 8.61 13.15
CA PRO A 168 1.98 9.08 13.64
C PRO A 168 1.84 9.85 14.96
N ALA A 169 2.89 9.84 15.77
CA ALA A 169 2.94 10.62 17.01
C ALA A 169 3.20 12.11 16.72
N GLU A 170 4.02 12.40 15.72
CA GLU A 170 4.39 13.73 15.24
C GLU A 170 4.08 13.80 13.73
N PRO A 171 2.84 14.19 13.35
CA PRO A 171 2.43 14.32 11.94
C PRO A 171 3.32 15.27 11.13
N LEU A 172 3.70 14.86 9.91
CA LEU A 172 4.36 15.75 8.95
C LEU A 172 3.42 16.88 8.51
N THR A 173 4.02 18.05 8.37
CA THR A 173 3.43 19.19 7.67
C THR A 173 3.97 19.18 6.24
N PHE A 174 3.08 19.14 5.26
CA PHE A 174 3.46 19.17 3.84
C PHE A 174 3.41 20.60 3.32
N ASP A 175 4.51 21.09 2.75
CA ASP A 175 4.55 22.40 2.09
C ASP A 175 3.78 22.39 0.76
N TYR A 176 3.85 21.26 0.05
CA TYR A 176 3.11 21.03 -1.18
C TYR A 176 2.61 19.59 -1.25
N VAL A 177 1.39 19.41 -1.73
CA VAL A 177 0.78 18.11 -2.04
C VAL A 177 0.32 18.16 -3.49
N LEU A 178 0.89 17.32 -4.34
CA LEU A 178 0.63 17.35 -5.79
C LEU A 178 0.26 15.96 -6.34
N PRO A 179 -0.80 15.86 -7.17
CA PRO A 179 -1.07 14.68 -7.98
C PRO A 179 -0.17 14.73 -9.24
N VAL A 180 0.52 13.64 -9.57
CA VAL A 180 1.44 13.60 -10.71
C VAL A 180 1.24 12.36 -11.58
N SER A 181 1.29 12.57 -12.90
CA SER A 181 1.32 11.48 -13.89
C SER A 181 2.48 11.66 -14.85
N ALA A 182 3.40 10.68 -14.85
CA ALA A 182 4.49 10.63 -15.82
C ALA A 182 3.99 10.46 -17.27
N LYS A 183 2.79 9.91 -17.45
CA LYS A 183 2.19 9.67 -18.77
C LYS A 183 1.51 10.92 -19.33
N LEU A 184 0.93 11.75 -18.47
CA LEU A 184 0.25 13.00 -18.86
C LEU A 184 1.23 14.18 -18.98
N GLY A 185 2.44 14.07 -18.41
CA GLY A 185 3.48 15.09 -18.57
C GLY A 185 3.45 16.19 -17.51
N ASP A 186 2.72 16.01 -16.41
CA ASP A 186 2.52 17.00 -15.33
C ASP A 186 3.73 17.17 -14.39
N VAL A 187 4.94 17.17 -14.94
CA VAL A 187 6.19 17.32 -14.16
C VAL A 187 6.51 18.79 -13.88
N GLU A 188 5.93 19.71 -14.65
CA GLU A 188 6.27 21.14 -14.56
C GLU A 188 5.80 21.77 -13.24
N GLU A 189 4.64 21.35 -12.71
CA GLU A 189 4.14 21.78 -11.41
C GLU A 189 5.06 21.33 -10.27
N VAL A 190 5.62 20.12 -10.37
CA VAL A 190 6.58 19.59 -9.39
C VAL A 190 7.83 20.46 -9.37
N LYS A 191 8.35 20.84 -10.54
CA LYS A 191 9.52 21.73 -10.63
C LYS A 191 9.24 23.08 -9.97
N LYS A 192 8.09 23.69 -10.28
CA LYS A 192 7.67 24.96 -9.68
C LYS A 192 7.59 24.85 -8.15
N ALA A 193 6.96 23.81 -7.63
CA ALA A 193 6.88 23.57 -6.18
C ALA A 193 8.26 23.40 -5.54
N LEU A 194 9.13 22.60 -6.12
CA LEU A 194 10.50 22.40 -5.62
C LEU A 194 11.32 23.69 -5.62
N ILE A 195 11.22 24.49 -6.68
CA ILE A 195 11.90 25.79 -6.78
C ILE A 195 11.40 26.74 -5.68
N ARG A 196 10.08 26.79 -5.44
CA ARG A 196 9.49 27.62 -4.39
C ARG A 196 9.95 27.20 -2.99
N VAL A 197 9.93 25.90 -2.69
CA VAL A 197 10.44 25.36 -1.42
C VAL A 197 11.92 25.69 -1.25
N TYR A 198 12.73 25.50 -2.30
CA TYR A 198 14.16 25.77 -2.25
C TYR A 198 14.46 27.27 -2.09
N LYS A 199 13.72 28.15 -2.79
CA LYS A 199 13.82 29.61 -2.66
C LYS A 199 13.47 30.07 -1.23
N ALA A 200 12.46 29.47 -0.61
CA ALA A 200 12.11 29.77 0.79
C ALA A 200 13.21 29.38 1.78
N LEU A 201 13.92 28.28 1.52
CA LEU A 201 15.04 27.83 2.36
C LEU A 201 16.34 28.61 2.13
N ARG A 202 16.61 28.98 0.88
CA ARG A 202 17.87 29.58 0.42
C ARG A 202 17.62 30.67 -0.62
N PRO A 203 17.13 31.84 -0.20
CA PRO A 203 16.72 32.90 -1.13
C PRO A 203 17.89 33.45 -1.96
N SER A 204 19.13 33.37 -1.47
CA SER A 204 20.33 33.89 -2.14
C SER A 204 20.85 33.04 -3.30
N VAL A 205 20.37 31.80 -3.47
CA VAL A 205 20.92 30.85 -4.46
C VAL A 205 20.09 30.82 -5.75
N VAL A 206 18.84 31.28 -5.73
CA VAL A 206 17.92 31.17 -6.88
C VAL A 206 17.80 32.53 -7.59
N PRO A 207 18.18 32.63 -8.87
CA PRO A 207 18.01 33.86 -9.66
C PRO A 207 16.54 34.26 -9.78
N GLU A 208 16.23 35.56 -9.64
CA GLU A 208 14.87 36.11 -9.69
C GLU A 208 14.14 35.85 -11.02
N SER A 209 14.88 35.61 -12.11
CA SER A 209 14.36 35.53 -13.48
C SER A 209 13.79 34.18 -13.89
N THR A 210 13.66 33.20 -13.00
CA THR A 210 13.51 31.81 -13.47
C THR A 210 12.11 31.37 -13.85
N PHE A 211 11.00 31.89 -13.29
CA PHE A 211 9.64 31.50 -13.73
C PHE A 211 8.63 32.60 -13.38
N ASP A 212 7.77 33.00 -14.32
CA ASP A 212 6.70 33.99 -14.11
C ASP A 212 5.77 33.55 -12.96
N ASP A 213 5.66 34.40 -11.94
CA ASP A 213 4.87 34.24 -10.72
C ASP A 213 3.34 34.42 -10.95
N HIS A 214 2.80 33.99 -12.09
CA HIS A 214 1.41 34.27 -12.46
C HIS A 214 0.35 33.23 -12.05
N ASP A 215 0.71 32.12 -11.41
CA ASP A 215 -0.29 31.13 -10.96
C ASP A 215 -0.48 31.16 -9.44
N GLY A 216 -1.49 31.91 -9.02
CA GLY A 216 -2.05 31.94 -7.66
C GLY A 216 -2.94 30.73 -7.32
N ARG A 217 -2.92 29.67 -8.10
CA ARG A 217 -3.79 28.49 -7.96
C ARG A 217 -3.24 27.37 -7.08
N LEU A 218 -2.03 27.49 -6.53
CA LEU A 218 -1.39 26.41 -5.77
C LEU A 218 -1.37 26.60 -4.25
N LEU A 219 -1.99 27.67 -3.74
CA LEU A 219 -2.25 27.85 -2.30
C LEU A 219 -3.51 27.09 -1.90
#